data_AF-A0A2U1KBT7-F1
#
_entry.id   AF-A0A2U1KBT7-F1
#
_cell.length_a   1.000
_cell.length_b   1.000
_cell.length_c   1.000
_cell.angle_alpha   90.00
_cell.angle_beta   90.00
_cell.angle_gamma   90.00
#
_symmetry.space_group_name_H-M   'P 1'
#
loop_
_entity.id
_entity.type
_entity.pdbx_description
1 polymer ?
#
loop_
_entity_poly.entity_id
_entity_poly.type
_entity_poly.pdbx_seq_one_letter_code
_entity_poly.pdbx_strand_id
1 'polypeptide(L)'
;MWLDAVTYLHHHGHEQKLPWYRGKEWSYLRGGLTTVDRDYGIFNNIHHDIGTHVIHHLFPQIPHYHLIEATKAAKSVLGNYYREPKKSGLIPVHLIDNLVRSISQDHYVSDVGDVLYYQTDYRMMGKKMD
;
A
#
# COMPACT_ATOMS: atom_id res chain seq x y z
N MET A 1 -2.77 -16.30 6.67
CA MET A 1 -1.43 -16.24 6.03
C MET A 1 -1.44 -15.51 4.69
N TRP A 2 -2.16 -15.95 3.64
CA TRP A 2 -2.16 -15.26 2.33
C TRP A 2 -2.72 -13.83 2.41
N LEU A 3 -3.95 -13.68 2.94
CA LEU A 3 -4.61 -12.38 3.04
C LEU A 3 -3.81 -11.38 3.88
N ASP A 4 -3.14 -11.86 4.93
CA ASP A 4 -2.28 -11.02 5.78
C ASP A 4 -1.09 -10.47 4.99
N ALA A 5 -0.44 -11.31 4.18
CA ALA A 5 0.72 -10.91 3.38
C ALA A 5 0.37 -9.87 2.30
N VAL A 6 -0.72 -10.10 1.56
CA VAL A 6 -1.15 -9.14 0.51
C VAL A 6 -1.65 -7.84 1.14
N THR A 7 -2.42 -7.91 2.23
CA THR A 7 -2.86 -6.72 2.97
C THR A 7 -1.65 -5.94 3.45
N TYR A 8 -0.68 -6.60 4.07
CA TYR A 8 0.54 -5.95 4.52
C TYR A 8 1.27 -5.22 3.38
N LEU A 9 1.47 -5.87 2.22
CA LEU A 9 2.11 -5.26 1.05
C LEU A 9 1.36 -4.05 0.49
N HIS A 10 0.04 -4.04 0.59
CA HIS A 10 -0.80 -2.92 0.15
C HIS A 10 -0.77 -1.73 1.11
N HIS A 11 -0.28 -1.90 2.32
CA HIS A 11 -0.23 -0.86 3.35
C HIS A 11 1.20 -0.44 3.73
N HIS A 12 2.23 -1.10 3.19
CA HIS A 12 3.64 -0.86 3.55
C HIS A 12 4.58 -0.89 2.34
N GLY A 13 5.84 -0.50 2.53
CA GLY A 13 6.92 -0.80 1.58
C GLY A 13 6.92 0.00 0.29
N HIS A 14 6.28 1.17 0.27
CA HIS A 14 6.41 2.13 -0.83
C HIS A 14 7.67 2.99 -0.67
N GLU A 15 8.25 3.47 -1.78
CA GLU A 15 9.48 4.26 -1.77
C GLU A 15 9.27 5.60 -1.07
N GLN A 16 8.17 6.28 -1.39
CA GLN A 16 7.69 7.42 -0.63
C GLN A 16 6.80 6.94 0.51
N LYS A 17 7.17 7.24 1.76
CA LYS A 17 6.33 6.91 2.92
C LYS A 17 4.94 7.53 2.77
N LEU A 18 3.92 6.74 3.07
CA LEU A 18 2.54 7.19 3.05
C LEU A 18 2.16 7.76 4.41
N PRO A 19 1.39 8.85 4.44
CA PRO A 19 0.95 9.42 5.70
C PRO A 19 -0.05 8.51 6.38
N TRP A 20 0.02 8.44 7.70
CA TRP A 20 -0.96 7.83 8.57
C TRP A 20 -1.73 8.95 9.26
N TYR A 21 -3.01 9.06 8.95
CA TYR A 21 -3.86 10.15 9.41
C TYR A 21 -4.61 9.76 10.69
N ARG A 22 -4.67 10.66 11.66
CA ARG A 22 -5.39 10.50 12.93
C ARG A 22 -6.33 11.68 13.16
N GLY A 23 -7.38 11.45 13.96
CA GLY A 23 -8.24 12.50 14.46
C GLY A 23 -8.94 13.26 13.34
N LYS A 24 -8.83 14.59 13.34
CA LYS A 24 -9.48 15.46 12.35
C LYS A 24 -8.84 15.39 10.96
N GLU A 25 -7.60 14.90 10.85
CA GLU A 25 -6.91 14.74 9.56
C GLU A 25 -7.34 13.46 8.83
N TRP A 26 -7.96 12.52 9.54
CA TRP A 26 -8.45 11.28 8.93
C TRP A 26 -9.79 11.50 8.23
N SER A 27 -9.92 10.94 7.04
CA SER A 27 -11.19 10.77 6.33
C SER A 27 -11.13 9.50 5.51
N TYR A 28 -12.30 8.97 5.11
CA TYR A 28 -12.39 7.78 4.27
C TYR A 28 -11.53 7.89 3.00
N LEU A 29 -11.64 9.03 2.28
CA LEU A 29 -10.87 9.30 1.07
C LEU A 29 -9.36 9.35 1.35
N ARG A 30 -8.94 10.07 2.40
CA ARG A 30 -7.51 10.18 2.75
C ARG A 30 -6.94 8.82 3.17
N GLY A 31 -7.69 8.03 3.92
CA GLY A 31 -7.31 6.66 4.28
C GLY A 31 -7.19 5.77 3.04
N GLY A 32 -8.19 5.75 2.15
CA GLY A 32 -8.14 4.96 0.92
C GLY A 32 -6.96 5.33 0.01
N LEU A 33 -6.60 6.61 -0.08
CA LEU A 33 -5.44 7.07 -0.86
C LEU A 33 -4.08 6.75 -0.22
N THR A 34 -4.05 6.22 1.00
CA THR A 34 -2.83 5.75 1.68
C THR A 34 -2.55 4.27 1.47
N THR A 35 -3.38 3.58 0.69
CA THR A 35 -3.05 2.25 0.19
C THR A 35 -2.20 2.30 -1.08
N VAL A 36 -1.61 1.16 -1.43
CA VAL A 36 -0.75 1.01 -2.61
C VAL A 36 -1.27 -0.11 -3.49
N ASP A 37 -1.47 0.18 -4.78
CA ASP A 37 -1.70 -0.86 -5.76
C ASP A 37 -0.44 -1.72 -5.94
N ARG A 38 -0.61 -3.02 -6.17
CA ARG A 38 0.50 -3.97 -6.38
C ARG A 38 0.21 -4.83 -7.60
N ASP A 39 1.20 -5.00 -8.46
CA ASP A 39 1.10 -5.90 -9.60
C ASP A 39 1.68 -7.26 -9.22
N TYR A 40 0.84 -8.29 -9.18
CA TYR A 40 1.22 -9.65 -8.83
C TYR A 40 1.53 -10.53 -10.06
N GLY A 41 1.59 -9.96 -11.27
CA GLY A 41 1.88 -10.71 -12.50
C GLY A 41 0.74 -11.68 -12.86
N ILE A 42 1.07 -12.94 -13.16
CA ILE A 42 0.05 -13.95 -13.54
C ILE A 42 -0.96 -14.25 -12.42
N PHE A 43 -0.63 -13.89 -11.17
CA PHE A 43 -1.48 -14.17 -10.02
C PHE A 43 -2.66 -13.19 -9.90
N ASN A 44 -2.61 -12.01 -10.54
CA ASN A 44 -3.64 -10.95 -10.38
C ASN A 44 -5.08 -11.50 -10.46
N ASN A 45 -5.37 -12.31 -11.49
CA ASN A 45 -6.69 -12.89 -11.71
C ASN A 45 -7.06 -13.98 -10.69
N ILE A 46 -6.08 -14.71 -10.15
CA ILE A 46 -6.30 -15.81 -9.18
C ILE A 46 -6.78 -15.25 -7.84
N HIS A 47 -6.31 -14.06 -7.47
CA HIS A 47 -6.72 -13.37 -6.25
C HIS A 47 -7.61 -12.16 -6.55
N HIS A 48 -8.50 -12.30 -7.54
CA HIS A 48 -9.60 -11.36 -7.78
C HIS A 48 -9.13 -9.91 -7.98
N ASP A 49 -8.00 -9.68 -8.66
CA ASP A 49 -7.46 -8.35 -8.93
C ASP A 49 -7.26 -7.48 -7.68
N ILE A 50 -6.98 -8.11 -6.52
CA ILE A 50 -6.67 -7.41 -5.26
C ILE A 50 -5.57 -6.34 -5.40
N GLY A 51 -4.74 -6.48 -6.45
CA GLY A 51 -3.75 -5.50 -6.88
C GLY A 51 -4.28 -4.07 -7.05
N THR A 52 -5.56 -3.91 -7.36
CA THR A 52 -6.28 -2.63 -7.54
C THR A 52 -6.82 -2.05 -6.22
N HIS A 53 -6.03 -2.20 -5.16
CA HIS A 53 -6.44 -1.98 -3.78
C HIS A 53 -6.94 -0.55 -3.50
N VAL A 54 -6.38 0.47 -4.14
CA VAL A 54 -6.82 1.86 -3.95
C VAL A 54 -8.28 2.03 -4.35
N ILE A 55 -8.66 1.57 -5.53
CA ILE A 55 -10.06 1.67 -5.99
C ILE A 55 -10.97 0.75 -5.21
N HIS A 56 -10.50 -0.45 -4.85
CA HIS A 56 -11.24 -1.32 -3.97
C HIS A 56 -11.59 -0.64 -2.64
N HIS A 57 -10.65 0.10 -2.03
CA HIS A 57 -10.92 0.88 -0.81
C HIS A 57 -11.82 2.07 -1.06
N LEU A 58 -11.65 2.80 -2.17
CA LEU A 58 -12.49 3.98 -2.42
C LEU A 58 -13.93 3.62 -2.80
N PHE A 59 -14.13 2.49 -3.48
CA PHE A 59 -15.40 2.05 -4.04
C PHE A 59 -15.60 0.54 -3.86
N PRO A 60 -15.73 0.04 -2.62
CA PRO A 60 -15.81 -1.40 -2.33
C PRO A 60 -17.04 -2.09 -2.92
N GLN A 61 -18.04 -1.31 -3.38
CA GLN A 61 -19.24 -1.79 -4.06
C GLN A 61 -18.98 -2.17 -5.53
N ILE A 62 -17.88 -1.70 -6.13
CA ILE A 62 -17.48 -2.12 -7.47
C ILE A 62 -16.99 -3.57 -7.34
N PRO A 63 -17.59 -4.52 -8.08
CA PRO A 63 -17.18 -5.91 -7.98
C PRO A 63 -15.78 -6.09 -8.58
N HIS A 64 -15.05 -7.08 -8.06
CA HIS A 64 -13.63 -7.24 -8.35
C HIS A 64 -13.28 -7.32 -9.85
N TYR A 65 -14.14 -7.94 -10.65
CA TYR A 65 -13.98 -8.09 -12.10
C TYR A 65 -14.15 -6.79 -12.90
N HIS A 66 -14.56 -5.69 -12.27
CA HIS A 66 -14.58 -4.34 -12.86
C HIS A 66 -13.50 -3.42 -12.26
N LEU A 67 -12.70 -3.85 -11.28
CA LEU A 67 -11.76 -2.97 -10.61
C LEU A 67 -10.61 -2.50 -11.52
N ILE A 68 -10.16 -3.31 -12.46
CA ILE A 68 -9.13 -2.90 -13.45
C ILE A 68 -9.65 -1.73 -14.30
N GLU A 69 -10.88 -1.84 -14.79
CA GLU A 69 -11.54 -0.81 -15.59
C GLU A 69 -11.75 0.46 -14.77
N ALA A 70 -12.29 0.32 -13.55
CA ALA A 70 -12.50 1.43 -12.64
C ALA A 70 -11.19 2.13 -12.27
N THR A 71 -10.11 1.38 -12.05
CA THR A 71 -8.76 1.93 -11.82
C THR A 71 -8.30 2.74 -13.01
N LYS A 72 -8.42 2.21 -14.23
CA LYS A 72 -8.05 2.93 -15.45
C LYS A 72 -8.85 4.24 -15.60
N ALA A 73 -10.15 4.22 -15.30
CA ALA A 73 -11.01 5.40 -15.38
C ALA A 73 -10.68 6.44 -14.30
N ALA A 74 -10.34 6.00 -13.09
CA ALA A 74 -10.05 6.88 -11.96
C ALA A 74 -8.68 7.57 -12.03
N LYS A 75 -7.70 7.01 -12.77
CA LYS A 75 -6.34 7.55 -12.86
C LYS A 75 -6.28 9.03 -13.19
N SER A 76 -7.06 9.49 -14.17
CA SER A 76 -7.07 10.91 -14.57
C SER A 76 -7.67 11.82 -13.49
N VAL A 77 -8.63 11.32 -12.72
CA VAL A 77 -9.27 12.04 -11.62
C VAL A 77 -8.35 12.12 -10.40
N LEU A 78 -7.68 11.02 -10.08
CA LEU A 78 -6.73 10.94 -8.97
C LEU A 78 -5.44 11.74 -9.26
N GLY A 79 -5.04 11.84 -10.53
CA GLY A 79 -3.89 12.62 -10.96
C GLY A 79 -2.63 12.27 -10.15
N ASN A 80 -2.01 13.29 -9.55
CA ASN A 80 -0.78 13.14 -8.76
C ASN A 80 -0.95 12.31 -7.48
N TYR A 81 -2.19 12.01 -7.06
CA TYR A 81 -2.45 11.16 -5.90
C TYR A 81 -2.42 9.67 -6.25
N TYR A 82 -2.54 9.31 -7.53
CA TYR A 82 -2.39 7.92 -7.97
C TYR A 82 -0.92 7.56 -8.18
N ARG A 83 -0.53 6.38 -7.67
CA ARG A 83 0.84 5.87 -7.77
C ARG A 83 0.81 4.61 -8.62
N GLU A 84 1.41 4.69 -9.80
CA GLU A 84 1.49 3.54 -10.69
C GLU A 84 2.31 2.42 -10.01
N PRO A 85 1.77 1.20 -9.90
CA PRO A 85 2.52 0.08 -9.36
C PRO A 85 3.66 -0.30 -10.31
N LYS A 86 4.81 -0.66 -9.75
CA LYS A 86 5.88 -1.31 -10.51
C LYS A 86 5.32 -2.58 -11.15
N LYS A 87 5.52 -2.71 -12.46
CA LYS A 87 5.00 -3.86 -13.22
C LYS A 87 5.80 -5.12 -12.93
N SER A 88 5.07 -6.22 -12.81
CA SER A 88 5.65 -7.55 -12.67
C SER A 88 5.97 -8.16 -14.04
N GLY A 89 6.96 -9.05 -14.07
CA GLY A 89 7.10 -10.01 -15.16
C GLY A 89 6.07 -11.14 -14.99
N LEU A 90 6.44 -12.37 -15.32
CA LEU A 90 5.58 -13.53 -15.04
C LEU A 90 5.27 -13.65 -13.53
N ILE A 91 6.27 -13.43 -12.69
CA ILE A 91 6.16 -13.49 -11.22
C ILE A 91 6.60 -12.17 -10.57
N PRO A 92 6.06 -11.81 -9.40
CA PRO A 92 6.25 -10.48 -8.81
C PRO A 92 7.46 -10.39 -7.88
N VAL A 93 8.66 -10.66 -8.39
CA VAL A 93 9.91 -10.68 -7.58
C VAL A 93 10.16 -9.39 -6.82
N HIS A 94 9.76 -8.24 -7.38
CA HIS A 94 9.95 -6.93 -6.77
C HIS A 94 9.15 -6.73 -5.47
N LEU A 95 8.12 -7.56 -5.21
CA LEU A 95 7.36 -7.51 -3.97
C LEU A 95 8.15 -8.08 -2.79
N ILE A 96 9.14 -8.94 -3.04
CA ILE A 96 10.06 -9.45 -2.01
C ILE A 96 10.89 -8.28 -1.45
N ASP A 97 11.43 -7.43 -2.33
CA ASP A 97 12.17 -6.24 -1.92
C ASP A 97 11.29 -5.27 -1.11
N ASN A 98 10.05 -5.07 -1.56
CA ASN A 98 9.10 -4.24 -0.82
C ASN A 98 8.84 -4.78 0.59
N LEU A 99 8.63 -6.09 0.72
CA LEU A 99 8.39 -6.78 1.99
C LEU A 99 9.59 -6.68 2.93
N VAL A 100 10.80 -6.99 2.45
CA VAL A 100 12.02 -6.95 3.27
C VAL A 100 12.31 -5.51 3.72
N ARG A 101 12.18 -4.55 2.80
CA ARG A 101 12.39 -3.13 3.10
C ARG A 101 11.36 -2.62 4.11
N SER A 102 10.08 -2.95 3.98
CA SER A 102 9.07 -2.50 4.94
C SER A 102 9.24 -3.17 6.30
N ILE A 103 9.51 -4.47 6.37
CA ILE A 103 9.73 -5.14 7.66
C ILE A 103 10.91 -4.52 8.41
N SER A 104 11.92 -4.02 7.68
CA SER A 104 13.11 -3.40 8.27
C SER A 104 13.00 -1.91 8.57
N GLN A 105 11.98 -1.21 8.06
CA GLN A 105 11.89 0.26 8.16
C GLN A 105 10.54 0.77 8.67
N ASP A 106 9.47 -0.02 8.54
CA ASP A 106 8.10 0.38 8.89
C ASP A 106 7.70 -0.24 10.24
N HIS A 107 8.41 0.14 11.32
CA HIS A 107 8.21 -0.48 12.63
C HIS A 107 7.06 0.16 13.43
N TYR A 108 6.97 1.49 13.44
CA TYR A 108 5.95 2.20 14.22
C TYR A 108 5.64 3.58 13.65
N VAL A 109 4.59 4.23 14.17
CA VAL A 109 4.30 5.65 13.97
C VAL A 109 4.29 6.35 15.33
N SER A 110 4.63 7.65 15.37
CA SER A 110 4.67 8.44 16.61
C SER A 110 3.32 8.45 17.36
N ASP A 111 3.36 8.47 18.69
CA ASP A 111 2.16 8.69 19.50
C ASP A 111 1.68 10.16 19.45
N VAL A 112 2.53 11.08 19.01
CA VAL A 112 2.25 12.53 18.92
C VAL A 112 2.14 12.97 17.47
N GLY A 113 1.05 13.66 17.14
CA GLY A 113 0.75 14.26 15.83
C GLY A 113 -0.48 13.65 15.14
N ASP A 114 -1.00 14.35 14.13
CA ASP A 114 -2.21 13.95 13.39
C ASP A 114 -1.94 13.47 11.95
N VAL A 115 -0.78 13.86 11.37
CA VAL A 115 -0.27 13.34 10.10
C VAL A 115 1.11 12.74 10.35
N LEU A 116 1.17 11.42 10.33
CA LEU A 116 2.33 10.65 10.78
C LEU A 116 2.93 9.84 9.64
N TYR A 117 4.14 9.33 9.83
CA TYR A 117 4.78 8.44 8.86
C TYR A 117 5.47 7.32 9.62
N TYR A 118 5.59 6.15 8.97
CA TYR A 118 6.32 5.03 9.52
C TYR A 118 7.78 5.40 9.81
N GLN A 119 8.26 4.90 10.95
CA GLN A 119 9.60 5.12 11.47
C GLN A 119 10.29 3.79 11.76
N THR A 120 11.61 3.82 11.63
CA THR A 120 12.49 2.69 11.94
C THR A 120 12.82 2.70 13.43
N ASP A 121 12.49 1.63 14.14
CA ASP A 121 13.08 1.34 15.45
C ASP A 121 14.45 0.65 15.29
N TYR A 122 15.53 1.41 15.45
CA TYR A 122 16.90 0.90 15.33
C TYR A 122 17.29 -0.11 16.42
N ARG A 123 16.60 -0.10 17.57
CA ARG A 123 16.84 -1.07 18.65
C ARG A 123 16.42 -2.47 18.23
N MET A 124 15.34 -2.59 17.45
CA MET A 124 14.92 -3.86 16.86
C MET A 124 15.87 -4.36 15.77
N MET A 125 16.67 -3.47 15.16
CA MET A 125 17.66 -3.83 14.13
C MET A 125 19.03 -4.22 14.70
N GLY A 126 19.17 -4.31 16.03
CA GLY A 126 20.44 -4.64 16.67
C GLY A 126 21.52 -3.54 16.56
N LYS A 127 21.17 -2.35 16.08
CA LYS A 127 22.07 -1.18 16.09
C LYS A 127 21.88 -0.43 17.40
N LYS A 128 22.93 -0.38 18.23
CA LYS A 128 22.97 0.55 19.36
C LYS A 128 22.87 1.97 18.81
N MET A 129 22.04 2.79 19.45
CA MET A 129 22.10 4.24 19.26
C MET A 129 23.34 4.71 20.02
N ASP A 130 24.29 5.30 19.31
CA ASP A 130 25.43 6.01 19.90
C ASP A 130 24.97 7.33 20.51
#